data_AF-A0A9P4YP18-F1
#
_entry.id   AF-A0A9P4YP18-F1
#
_cell.length_a   1.000
_cell.length_b   1.000
_cell.length_c   1.000
_cell.angle_alpha   90.00
_cell.angle_beta   90.00
_cell.angle_gamma   90.00
#
_symmetry.space_group_name_H-M   'P 1'
#
loop_
_entity.id
_entity.type
_entity.pdbx_description
1 polymer ?
#
loop_
_entity_poly.entity_id
_entity_poly.type
_entity_poly.pdbx_seq_one_letter_code
_entity_poly.pdbx_strand_id
1 'polypeptide(L)'
;MTQQDDLFDDVLHVESRFYNQGYNDGLRDGGQSGLAEGRAFGLQKGFEKFLESGRLAGKSVNNARLEKNISSLYALVDPKTVSIENSDTAVQDFDDRLKKAQGKERIIDRIVGGANKAAGGSL
;
A
#
# COMPACT_ATOMS: atom_id res chain seq x y z
N MET A 1 23.59 -34.54 39.28
CA MET A 1 22.98 -35.66 38.54
C MET A 1 22.99 -35.23 37.09
N THR A 2 23.91 -35.80 36.30
CA THR A 2 24.08 -35.51 34.88
C THR A 2 22.82 -35.97 34.17
N GLN A 3 22.02 -35.02 33.69
CA GLN A 3 20.96 -35.32 32.74
C GLN A 3 21.67 -35.91 31.52
N GLN A 4 21.58 -37.23 31.41
CA GLN A 4 22.03 -37.96 30.25
C GLN A 4 21.13 -37.44 29.13
N ASP A 5 21.67 -36.58 28.26
CA ASP A 5 21.00 -36.21 27.01
C ASP A 5 20.65 -37.53 26.34
N ASP A 6 19.35 -37.84 26.34
CA ASP A 6 18.86 -39.13 25.89
C ASP A 6 19.17 -39.21 24.39
N LEU A 7 20.03 -40.18 24.04
CA LEU A 7 20.61 -40.35 22.71
C LEU A 7 19.54 -40.49 21.61
N PHE A 8 18.33 -40.91 22.00
CA PHE A 8 17.20 -41.09 21.10
C PHE A 8 16.13 -40.00 21.22
N ASP A 9 16.24 -39.08 22.18
CA ASP A 9 15.32 -37.94 22.37
C ASP A 9 15.23 -37.10 21.08
N ASP A 10 16.38 -36.97 20.44
CA ASP A 10 16.57 -36.25 19.19
C ASP A 10 15.84 -36.87 17.99
N VAL A 11 15.71 -38.20 17.97
CA VAL A 11 15.01 -38.98 16.91
C VAL A 11 13.52 -39.11 17.23
N LEU A 12 13.18 -39.30 18.51
CA LEU A 12 11.80 -39.43 18.98
C LEU A 12 11.01 -38.13 18.84
N HIS A 13 11.68 -36.97 18.92
CA HIS A 13 11.06 -35.65 18.75
C HIS A 13 11.35 -35.01 17.39
N VAL A 14 11.79 -35.79 16.39
CA VAL A 14 12.20 -35.26 15.09
C VAL A 14 11.07 -34.50 14.38
N GLU A 15 9.83 -35.01 14.42
CA GLU A 15 8.65 -34.33 13.86
C GLU A 15 8.37 -33.01 14.58
N SER A 16 8.36 -33.02 15.91
CA SER A 16 8.14 -31.82 16.72
C SER A 16 9.22 -30.77 16.48
N ARG A 17 10.48 -31.18 16.29
CA ARG A 17 11.57 -30.24 15.98
C ARG A 17 11.43 -29.65 14.58
N PHE A 18 11.17 -30.46 13.56
CA PHE A 18 10.93 -29.93 12.20
C PHE A 18 9.67 -29.09 12.10
N TYR A 19 8.61 -29.41 12.85
CA TYR A 19 7.41 -28.60 12.95
C TYR A 19 7.69 -27.24 13.60
N ASN A 20 8.34 -27.24 14.77
CA ASN A 20 8.70 -26.01 15.48
C ASN A 20 9.72 -25.17 14.69
N GLN A 21 10.66 -25.82 14.03
CA GLN A 21 11.63 -25.16 13.15
C GLN A 21 10.93 -24.52 11.96
N GLY A 22 10.09 -25.26 11.23
CA GLY A 22 9.34 -24.74 10.10
C GLY A 22 8.37 -23.61 10.48
N TYR A 23 7.74 -23.69 11.66
CA TYR A 23 6.89 -22.63 12.19
C TYR A 23 7.69 -21.35 12.49
N ASN A 24 8.83 -21.48 13.17
CA ASN A 24 9.68 -20.34 13.51
C ASN A 24 10.33 -19.71 12.26
N ASP A 25 10.80 -20.55 11.33
CA ASP A 25 11.38 -20.10 10.06
C ASP A 25 10.31 -19.42 9.20
N GLY A 26 9.09 -19.98 9.13
CA GLY A 26 7.96 -19.39 8.40
C GLY A 26 7.49 -18.05 8.98
N LEU A 27 7.46 -17.92 10.32
CA LEU A 27 7.18 -16.63 10.97
C LEU A 27 8.25 -15.58 10.66
N ARG A 28 9.53 -15.97 10.69
CA ARG A 28 10.65 -15.07 10.43
C ARG A 28 10.66 -14.59 8.98
N ASP A 29 10.56 -15.51 8.03
CA ASP A 29 10.58 -15.20 6.60
C ASP A 29 9.30 -14.50 6.17
N GLY A 30 8.13 -14.96 6.62
CA GLY A 30 6.85 -14.31 6.33
C GLY A 30 6.80 -12.87 6.84
N GLY A 31 7.32 -12.64 8.05
CA GLY A 31 7.40 -11.31 8.65
C GLY A 31 8.30 -10.35 7.87
N GLN A 32 9.52 -10.76 7.50
CA GLN A 32 10.45 -9.88 6.77
C GLN A 32 10.10 -9.73 5.29
N SER A 33 9.72 -10.81 4.62
CA SER A 33 9.39 -10.81 3.20
C SER A 33 8.11 -10.03 2.93
N GLY A 34 7.06 -10.20 3.75
CA GLY A 34 5.82 -9.43 3.60
C GLY A 34 6.00 -7.93 3.79
N LEU A 35 6.89 -7.53 4.71
CA LEU A 35 7.22 -6.11 4.95
C LEU A 35 8.00 -5.50 3.79
N ALA A 36 8.98 -6.23 3.25
CA ALA A 36 9.77 -5.78 2.11
C ALA A 36 8.91 -5.68 0.83
N GLU A 37 8.07 -6.68 0.58
CA GLU A 37 7.20 -6.73 -0.58
C GLU A 37 6.11 -5.66 -0.53
N GLY A 38 5.45 -5.48 0.62
CA GLY A 38 4.46 -4.43 0.82
C GLY A 38 5.03 -3.03 0.60
N ARG A 39 6.28 -2.78 1.04
CA ARG A 39 6.99 -1.52 0.80
C ARG A 39 7.32 -1.30 -0.67
N ALA A 40 7.85 -2.30 -1.35
CA ALA A 40 8.20 -2.21 -2.77
C ALA A 40 6.95 -1.97 -3.63
N PHE A 41 5.89 -2.72 -3.38
CA PHE A 41 4.62 -2.59 -4.09
C PHE A 41 3.94 -1.24 -3.83
N GLY A 42 3.92 -0.79 -2.56
CA GLY A 42 3.40 0.52 -2.18
C GLY A 42 4.16 1.66 -2.87
N LEU A 43 5.49 1.59 -2.92
CA LEU A 43 6.34 2.58 -3.60
C LEU A 43 6.06 2.60 -5.11
N GLN A 44 5.99 1.45 -5.76
CA GLN A 44 5.69 1.33 -7.18
C GLN A 44 4.33 1.95 -7.52
N LYS A 45 3.28 1.57 -6.77
CA LYS A 45 1.93 2.12 -6.98
C LYS A 45 1.85 3.61 -6.66
N GLY A 46 2.60 4.07 -5.67
CA GLY A 46 2.73 5.50 -5.37
C GLY A 46 3.32 6.29 -6.53
N PHE A 47 4.38 5.77 -7.15
CA PHE A 47 5.06 6.42 -8.28
C PHE A 47 4.18 6.48 -9.54
N GLU A 48 3.46 5.40 -9.87
CA GLU A 48 2.47 5.38 -10.96
C GLU A 48 1.41 6.47 -10.77
N LYS A 49 0.82 6.54 -9.56
CA LYS A 49 -0.20 7.54 -9.23
C LYS A 49 0.34 8.96 -9.21
N PHE A 50 1.58 9.16 -8.76
CA PHE A 50 2.24 10.47 -8.78
C PHE A 50 2.45 10.98 -10.20
N LEU A 51 2.97 10.14 -11.11
CA LEU A 51 3.17 10.51 -12.52
C LEU A 51 1.85 10.90 -13.19
N GLU A 52 0.81 10.10 -12.96
CA GLU A 52 -0.52 10.40 -13.50
C GLU A 52 -1.11 11.69 -12.90
N SER A 53 -0.91 11.92 -11.60
CA SER A 53 -1.32 13.16 -10.93
C SER A 53 -0.58 14.39 -11.46
N GLY A 54 0.72 14.27 -11.78
CA GLY A 54 1.51 15.34 -12.40
C GLY A 54 0.99 15.72 -13.79
N ARG A 55 0.61 14.71 -14.59
CA ARG A 55 -0.04 14.93 -15.90
C ARG A 55 -1.38 15.64 -15.77
N LEU A 56 -2.17 15.29 -14.75
CA LEU A 56 -3.46 15.92 -14.45
C LEU A 56 -3.29 17.37 -13.95
N ALA A 57 -2.26 17.64 -13.13
CA ALA A 57 -1.93 18.98 -12.65
C ALA A 57 -1.52 19.92 -13.80
N GLY A 58 -0.76 19.43 -14.79
CA GLY A 58 -0.45 20.21 -15.99
C GLY A 58 -1.71 20.66 -16.77
N LYS A 59 -2.80 19.90 -16.67
CA LYS A 59 -4.11 20.24 -17.28
C LYS A 59 -4.98 21.12 -16.38
N SER A 60 -4.65 21.28 -15.10
CA SER A 60 -5.47 22.00 -14.13
C SER A 60 -5.20 23.49 -14.05
N VAL A 61 -4.19 24.00 -14.75
CA VAL A 61 -3.76 25.41 -14.74
C VAL A 61 -4.92 26.40 -14.95
N ASN A 62 -5.96 25.99 -15.70
CA ASN A 62 -7.14 26.83 -15.97
C ASN A 62 -8.43 26.32 -15.30
N ASN A 63 -8.35 25.44 -14.29
CA ASN A 63 -9.52 24.82 -13.67
C ASN A 63 -9.37 24.69 -12.14
N ALA A 64 -9.88 25.70 -11.42
CA ALA A 64 -9.86 25.78 -9.95
C ALA A 64 -10.56 24.58 -9.26
N ARG A 65 -11.59 24.01 -9.88
CA ARG A 65 -12.26 22.81 -9.35
C ARG A 65 -11.36 21.59 -9.45
N LEU A 66 -10.62 21.44 -10.55
CA LEU A 66 -9.65 20.38 -10.74
C LEU A 66 -8.49 20.53 -9.75
N GLU A 67 -7.93 21.73 -9.63
CA GLU A 67 -6.86 22.06 -8.67
C GLU A 67 -7.25 21.67 -7.24
N LYS A 68 -8.43 22.07 -6.76
CA LYS A 68 -8.91 21.73 -5.41
C LYS A 68 -8.98 20.21 -5.17
N ASN A 69 -9.41 19.44 -6.17
CA ASN A 69 -9.50 17.99 -6.05
C ASN A 69 -8.11 17.33 -6.08
N ILE A 70 -7.18 17.84 -6.89
CA ILE A 70 -5.78 17.37 -6.93
C ILE A 70 -5.10 17.64 -5.59
N SER A 71 -5.20 18.85 -5.03
CA SER A 71 -4.63 19.17 -3.72
C SER A 71 -5.22 18.32 -2.59
N SER A 72 -6.53 18.07 -2.65
CA SER A 72 -7.19 17.17 -1.68
C SER A 72 -6.72 15.72 -1.82
N LEU A 73 -6.50 15.24 -3.05
CA LEU A 73 -5.97 13.90 -3.30
C LEU A 73 -4.54 13.77 -2.74
N TYR A 74 -3.69 14.78 -2.95
CA TYR A 74 -2.33 14.81 -2.43
C TYR A 74 -2.26 14.68 -0.91
N ALA A 75 -3.08 15.45 -0.19
CA ALA A 75 -3.13 15.38 1.27
C ALA A 75 -3.55 13.99 1.77
N LEU A 76 -4.44 13.30 1.04
CA LEU A 76 -4.89 11.96 1.41
C LEU A 76 -3.81 10.89 1.22
N VAL A 77 -2.83 11.11 0.35
CA VAL A 77 -1.78 10.13 0.02
C VAL A 77 -0.39 10.53 0.52
N ASP A 78 -0.26 11.64 1.25
CA ASP A 78 1.03 12.12 1.75
C ASP A 78 1.66 11.08 2.69
N PRO A 79 2.78 10.43 2.30
CA PRO A 79 3.41 9.37 3.07
C PRO A 79 3.90 9.84 4.43
N LYS A 80 4.14 11.15 4.63
CA LYS A 80 4.55 11.70 5.94
C LYS A 80 3.42 11.70 6.97
N THR A 81 2.18 11.54 6.51
CA THR A 81 0.99 11.60 7.36
C THR A 81 0.30 10.24 7.49
N VAL A 82 0.74 9.23 6.72
CA VAL A 82 0.21 7.86 6.79
C VAL A 82 0.94 7.12 7.90
N SER A 83 0.19 6.55 8.85
CA SER A 83 0.79 5.72 9.89
C SER A 83 1.41 4.47 9.26
N ILE A 84 2.60 4.11 9.75
CA ILE A 84 3.33 2.91 9.33
C ILE A 84 3.20 1.77 10.36
N GLU A 85 2.34 1.95 11.35
CA GLU A 85 2.02 0.96 12.37
C GLU A 85 0.94 -0.01 11.85
N ASN A 86 1.01 -1.28 12.25
CA ASN A 86 -0.01 -2.29 11.92
C ASN A 86 -1.07 -2.42 13.01
N SER A 87 -1.44 -1.31 13.67
CA SER A 87 -2.54 -1.29 14.64
C SER A 87 -3.89 -1.25 13.92
N ASP A 88 -4.94 -1.80 14.53
CA ASP A 88 -6.29 -1.78 13.95
C ASP A 88 -6.74 -0.36 13.58
N THR A 89 -6.35 0.64 14.38
CA THR A 89 -6.64 2.05 14.14
C THR A 89 -5.86 2.61 12.94
N ALA A 90 -4.59 2.24 12.77
CA ALA A 90 -3.78 2.64 11.62
C ALA A 90 -4.28 2.01 10.31
N VAL A 91 -4.70 0.74 10.35
CA VAL A 91 -5.32 0.06 9.21
C VAL A 91 -6.63 0.73 8.83
N GLN A 92 -7.48 1.05 9.82
CA GLN A 92 -8.76 1.73 9.56
C GLN A 92 -8.58 3.13 8.97
N ASP A 93 -7.60 3.92 9.46
CA ASP A 93 -7.27 5.24 8.88
C ASP A 93 -6.81 5.11 7.42
N PHE A 94 -5.94 4.13 7.14
CA PHE A 94 -5.48 3.87 5.77
C PHE A 94 -6.66 3.55 4.83
N ASP A 95 -7.57 2.67 5.24
CA ASP A 95 -8.74 2.30 4.45
C ASP A 95 -9.66 3.49 4.16
N ASP A 96 -9.89 4.34 5.15
CA ASP A 96 -10.72 5.55 5.00
C ASP A 96 -10.07 6.56 4.05
N ARG A 97 -8.75 6.72 4.14
CA ARG A 97 -7.98 7.57 3.22
C ARG A 97 -8.01 7.02 1.81
N LEU A 98 -7.84 5.72 1.64
CA LEU A 98 -7.90 5.05 0.35
C LEU A 98 -9.27 5.24 -0.33
N LYS A 99 -10.37 5.02 0.42
CA LYS A 99 -11.74 5.25 -0.09
C LYS A 99 -11.95 6.71 -0.53
N LYS A 100 -11.51 7.67 0.28
CA LYS A 100 -11.60 9.11 -0.07
C LYS A 100 -10.75 9.44 -1.29
N ALA A 101 -9.54 8.91 -1.39
CA ALA A 101 -8.63 9.12 -2.51
C ALA A 101 -9.22 8.58 -3.82
N GLN A 102 -9.77 7.36 -3.82
CA GLN A 102 -10.49 6.80 -4.96
C GLN A 102 -11.68 7.68 -5.39
N GLY A 103 -12.40 8.25 -4.41
CA GLY A 103 -13.46 9.22 -4.70
C GLY A 103 -12.95 10.48 -5.42
N LYS A 104 -11.80 11.01 -5.02
CA LYS A 104 -11.18 12.18 -5.66
C LYS A 104 -10.67 11.88 -7.06
N GLU A 105 -10.01 10.73 -7.24
CA GLU A 105 -9.56 10.25 -8.56
C GLU A 105 -10.72 10.19 -9.56
N ARG A 106 -11.85 9.55 -9.21
CA ARG A 106 -13.04 9.49 -10.08
C ARG A 106 -13.58 10.86 -10.48
N ILE A 107 -13.54 11.83 -9.57
CA ILE A 107 -13.96 13.20 -9.86
C ILE A 107 -12.99 13.85 -10.84
N ILE A 108 -11.69 13.69 -10.62
CA ILE A 108 -10.64 14.22 -11.47
C ILE A 108 -10.75 13.63 -12.89
N ASP A 109 -10.89 12.31 -13.00
CA ASP A 109 -11.09 11.62 -14.27
C ASP A 109 -12.32 12.11 -15.02
N ARG A 110 -13.43 12.35 -14.30
CA ARG A 110 -14.64 12.89 -14.92
C ARG A 110 -14.43 14.31 -15.44
N ILE A 111 -13.73 15.17 -14.70
CA ILE A 111 -13.46 16.55 -15.11
C ILE A 111 -12.52 16.56 -16.33
N VAL A 112 -11.47 15.74 -16.33
CA VAL A 112 -10.50 15.68 -17.42
C VAL A 112 -11.06 14.96 -18.65
N GLY A 113 -11.78 13.85 -18.46
CA GLY A 113 -12.45 13.12 -19.53
C GLY A 113 -13.59 13.91 -20.19
N GLY A 114 -14.31 14.71 -19.41
CA GLY A 114 -15.30 15.67 -19.92
C GLY A 114 -14.67 16.78 -20.77
N ALA A 115 -13.53 17.32 -20.34
CA ALA A 115 -12.78 18.33 -21.09
C ALA A 115 -12.27 17.79 -22.44
N ASN A 116 -11.79 16.54 -22.49
CA ASN A 116 -11.34 15.91 -23.74
C ASN A 116 -12.48 15.67 -24.73
N LYS A 117 -13.70 15.33 -24.27
CA LYS A 117 -14.87 15.18 -25.16
C LYS A 117 -15.34 16.52 -25.77
N ALA A 118 -15.23 17.62 -25.03
CA ALA A 118 -15.58 18.95 -25.54
C ALA A 118 -14.58 19.46 -26.60
N ALA A 119 -13.30 19.10 -26.50
CA ALA A 119 -12.27 19.50 -27.46
C ALA A 119 -12.25 18.68 -28.76
N GLY A 120 -12.79 17.45 -28.76
CA GLY A 120 -12.82 16.55 -29.92
C GLY A 120 -14.08 16.61 -30.79
N GLY A 121 -15.04 17.48 -30.47
CA GLY A 121 -16.36 17.57 -31.14
C GLY A 121 -16.51 18.73 -32.13
N SER A 122 -15.42 19.34 -32.59
CA SER A 122 -15.44 20.40 -33.59
C SER A 122 -14.43 20.11 -34.70
N LEU A 123 -14.80 19.20 -35.59
CA LEU A 123 -14.35 19.11 -36.98
C LEU A 123 -15.54 18.66 -37.83
#